data_AF-A0A2I9D4G1-F1
#
_entry.id   AF-A0A2I9D4G1-F1
#
_cell.length_a   1.000
_cell.length_b   1.000
_cell.length_c   1.000
_cell.angle_alpha   90.00
_cell.angle_beta   90.00
_cell.angle_gamma   90.00
#
_symmetry.space_group_name_H-M   'P 1'
#
loop_
_entity.id
_entity.type
_entity.pdbx_description
1 polymer ?
#
loop_
_entity_poly.entity_id
_entity_poly.type
_entity_poly.pdbx_seq_one_letter_code
_entity_poly.pdbx_strand_id
1 'polypeptide(L)'
;MAAVRYAGDVKEGQRGAQERWTVDGIEDSPHGPMARVEREDGLTFDVPLHVLPEGVREGDVLGVLDGPDGVTVERLPAETRARREEAQRRLEALNSTPGAGEEIDL
;
A
#
# COMPACT_ATOMS: atom_id res chain seq x y z
N MET A 1 -2.11 25.15 14.93
CA MET A 1 -1.66 23.84 14.44
C MET A 1 -2.88 23.14 13.85
N ALA A 2 -2.87 22.90 12.53
CA ALA A 2 -4.03 22.37 11.82
C ALA A 2 -3.91 20.85 11.70
N ALA A 3 -4.84 20.12 12.31
CA ALA A 3 -5.03 18.70 12.06
C ALA A 3 -5.63 18.55 10.65
N VAL A 4 -4.94 17.82 9.77
CA VAL A 4 -5.48 17.45 8.46
C VAL A 4 -6.63 16.48 8.72
N ARG A 5 -7.86 16.97 8.63
CA ARG A 5 -9.07 16.14 8.67
C ARG A 5 -9.34 15.65 7.25
N TYR A 6 -9.01 14.40 6.96
CA TYR A 6 -9.54 13.73 5.78
C TYR A 6 -11.02 13.42 6.04
N ALA A 7 -11.88 13.90 5.14
CA ALA A 7 -13.32 13.73 5.23
C ALA A 7 -13.70 12.30 4.82
N GLY A 8 -13.85 11.41 5.80
CA GLY A 8 -14.54 10.14 5.66
C GLY A 8 -15.81 10.18 6.49
N ASP A 9 -16.98 10.19 5.83
CA ASP A 9 -18.28 10.05 6.48
C ASP A 9 -18.37 8.68 7.18
N VAL A 10 -18.16 8.65 8.50
CA VAL A 10 -18.31 7.44 9.31
C VAL A 10 -19.80 7.23 9.62
N LYS A 11 -20.42 6.21 9.01
CA LYS A 11 -21.72 5.69 9.47
C LYS A 11 -21.48 4.78 10.67
N GLU A 12 -22.02 5.18 11.83
CA GLU A 12 -22.01 4.41 13.08
C GLU A 12 -22.53 2.98 12.87
N GLY A 13 -21.75 1.97 13.29
CA GLY A 13 -22.29 0.62 13.48
C GLY A 13 -21.34 -0.58 13.30
N GLN A 14 -20.14 -0.41 12.73
CA GLN A 14 -19.16 -1.49 12.61
C GLN A 14 -17.94 -1.15 13.48
N ARG A 15 -17.44 -2.10 14.27
CA ARG A 15 -16.02 -2.04 14.71
C ARG A 15 -15.22 -1.85 13.43
N GLY A 16 -14.66 -0.66 13.23
CA GLY A 16 -14.22 -0.16 11.92
C GLY A 16 -13.44 -1.23 11.18
N ALA A 17 -13.91 -1.63 9.99
CA ALA A 17 -13.15 -2.54 9.16
C ALA A 17 -11.78 -1.91 8.94
N GLN A 18 -10.73 -2.62 9.34
CA GLN A 18 -9.36 -2.17 9.11
C GLN A 18 -9.15 -2.04 7.61
N GLU A 19 -8.87 -0.84 7.12
CA GLU A 19 -8.56 -0.62 5.70
C GLU A 19 -7.13 -1.11 5.41
N ARG A 20 -6.88 -1.61 4.19
CA ARG A 20 -5.52 -1.90 3.73
C ARG A 20 -5.01 -0.82 2.81
N TRP A 21 -3.83 -0.29 3.11
CA TRP A 21 -3.06 0.53 2.17
C TRP A 21 -1.83 -0.23 1.69
N THR A 22 -1.43 -0.03 0.44
CA THR A 22 -0.20 -0.58 -0.15
C THR A 22 0.76 0.57 -0.38
N VAL A 23 2.01 0.43 0.05
CA VAL A 23 3.05 1.42 -0.27
C VAL A 23 3.50 1.19 -1.71
N ASP A 24 3.14 2.08 -2.61
CA ASP A 24 3.45 1.98 -4.04
C ASP A 24 4.87 2.48 -4.33
N GLY A 25 5.29 3.56 -3.67
CA GLY A 25 6.61 4.15 -3.85
C GLY A 25 7.05 5.01 -2.67
N ILE A 26 8.35 5.17 -2.50
CA ILE A 26 8.95 6.11 -1.55
C ILE A 26 9.89 7.04 -2.31
N GLU A 27 9.56 8.33 -2.29
CA GLU A 27 10.26 9.35 -3.09
C GLU A 27 10.72 10.52 -2.19
N ASP A 28 11.92 11.04 -2.46
CA ASP A 28 12.39 12.27 -1.82
C ASP A 28 11.65 13.48 -2.39
N SER A 29 11.17 14.36 -1.51
CA SER A 29 10.58 15.65 -1.88
C SER A 29 11.33 16.82 -1.23
N PRO A 30 11.15 18.06 -1.71
CA PRO A 30 11.68 19.25 -1.02
C PRO A 30 11.21 19.40 0.44
N HIS A 31 10.15 18.70 0.84
CA HIS A 31 9.60 18.70 2.19
C HIS A 31 9.96 17.44 3.00
N GLY A 32 10.85 16.59 2.46
CA GLY A 32 11.27 15.32 3.04
C GLY A 32 10.71 14.11 2.30
N PRO A 33 11.06 12.88 2.72
CA PRO A 33 10.60 11.66 2.07
C PRO A 33 9.08 11.49 2.20
N MET A 34 8.44 11.16 1.09
CA MET A 34 7.01 10.92 0.97
C MET A 34 6.79 9.47 0.50
N ALA A 35 5.78 8.81 1.05
CA ALA A 35 5.30 7.53 0.58
C ALA A 35 4.02 7.75 -0.24
N ARG A 36 4.00 7.27 -1.48
CA ARG A 36 2.75 7.10 -2.22
C ARG A 36 2.08 5.82 -1.74
N VAL A 37 0.83 5.91 -1.32
CA VAL A 37 0.04 4.76 -0.89
C VAL A 37 -1.20 4.59 -1.75
N GLU A 38 -1.58 3.33 -1.99
CA GLU A 38 -2.80 2.93 -2.70
C GLU A 38 -3.77 2.26 -1.73
N ARG A 39 -5.02 2.71 -1.70
CA ARG A 39 -6.13 2.15 -0.91
C ARG A 39 -6.77 0.96 -1.62
N GLU A 40 -7.59 0.20 -0.92
CA GLU A 40 -8.34 -0.92 -1.52
C GLU A 40 -9.32 -0.49 -2.62
N ASP A 41 -9.76 0.77 -2.62
CA ASP A 41 -10.61 1.35 -3.66
C ASP A 41 -9.81 1.85 -4.89
N GLY A 42 -8.50 1.67 -4.91
CA GLY A 42 -7.59 2.09 -5.98
C GLY A 42 -7.19 3.56 -5.91
N LEU A 43 -7.66 4.32 -4.91
CA LEU A 43 -7.24 5.71 -4.75
C LEU A 43 -5.80 5.78 -4.24
N THR A 44 -4.99 6.63 -4.88
CA THR A 44 -3.61 6.89 -4.49
C THR A 44 -3.46 8.28 -3.90
N PHE A 45 -2.61 8.40 -2.88
CA PHE A 45 -2.28 9.68 -2.25
C PHE A 45 -0.91 9.61 -1.56
N ASP A 46 -0.30 10.77 -1.34
CA ASP A 46 1.02 10.86 -0.73
C ASP A 46 0.91 11.15 0.78
N VAL A 47 1.74 10.45 1.56
CA VAL A 47 1.82 10.57 3.02
C VAL A 47 3.27 10.81 3.42
N PRO A 48 3.60 11.74 4.33
CA PRO A 48 4.97 11.90 4.81
C PRO A 48 5.50 10.61 5.43
N LEU A 49 6.68 10.14 5.02
CA LEU A 49 7.20 8.85 5.47
C LEU A 49 7.37 8.79 6.99
N HIS A 50 7.70 9.92 7.62
CA HIS A 50 7.92 10.03 9.06
C HIS A 50 6.67 9.86 9.92
N VAL A 51 5.46 9.90 9.34
CA VAL A 51 4.21 9.62 10.07
C VAL A 51 3.78 8.15 9.96
N LEU A 52 4.45 7.37 9.10
CA LEU A 52 4.22 5.94 8.97
C LEU A 52 5.08 5.16 9.99
N PRO A 53 4.73 3.89 10.27
CA PRO A 53 5.55 3.05 11.14
C PRO A 53 7.00 2.94 10.65
N GLU A 54 7.92 2.79 11.60
CA GLU A 54 9.34 2.61 11.24
C GLU A 54 9.56 1.36 10.37
N GLY A 55 10.51 1.48 9.45
CA GLY A 55 10.94 0.39 8.58
C GLY A 55 9.95 0.03 7.48
N VAL A 56 8.94 0.85 7.23
CA VAL A 56 8.09 0.77 6.02
C VAL A 56 8.97 0.77 4.76
N ARG A 57 8.60 -0.06 3.79
CA ARG A 57 9.24 -0.18 2.48
C ARG A 57 8.21 -0.19 1.38
N GLU A 58 8.64 0.10 0.16
CA GLU A 58 7.84 -0.14 -1.05
C GLU A 58 7.34 -1.59 -1.10
N GLY A 59 6.08 -1.74 -1.46
CA GLY A 59 5.34 -3.00 -1.46
C GLY A 59 4.80 -3.46 -0.11
N ASP A 60 5.07 -2.75 1.00
CA ASP A 60 4.48 -3.10 2.29
C ASP A 60 2.96 -2.89 2.28
N VAL A 61 2.24 -3.81 2.92
CA VAL A 61 0.82 -3.65 3.26
C VAL A 61 0.71 -3.05 4.66
N LEU A 62 -0.10 -2.01 4.78
CA LEU A 62 -0.38 -1.30 6.02
C LEU A 62 -1.85 -1.53 6.42
N GLY A 63 -2.08 -1.78 7.70
CA GLY A 63 -3.40 -1.81 8.29
C GLY A 63 -3.74 -0.45 8.87
N VAL A 64 -4.90 0.09 8.49
CA VAL A 64 -5.36 1.41 8.93
C VAL A 64 -6.65 1.29 9.73
N LEU A 65 -6.61 1.85 10.94
CA LEU A 65 -7.70 1.80 11.90
C LEU A 65 -8.07 3.22 12.33
N ASP A 66 -9.31 3.61 12.06
CA ASP A 66 -9.90 4.81 12.65
C ASP A 66 -10.20 4.58 14.13
N GLY A 67 -9.68 5.47 14.98
CA GLY A 67 -9.89 5.45 16.42
C GLY A 67 -10.32 6.81 16.95
N PRO A 68 -10.76 6.87 18.23
CA PRO A 68 -11.14 8.13 18.87
C PRO A 68 -9.98 9.15 18.95
N ASP A 69 -8.74 8.66 18.92
CA ASP A 69 -7.52 9.46 18.99
C ASP A 69 -6.93 9.77 17.60
N GLY A 70 -7.66 9.44 16.53
CA GLY A 70 -7.22 9.59 15.14
C GLY A 70 -6.92 8.27 14.46
N VAL A 71 -6.10 8.33 13.41
CA VAL A 71 -5.79 7.18 12.54
C VAL A 71 -4.58 6.43 13.10
N THR A 72 -4.72 5.13 13.32
CA THR A 72 -3.60 4.22 13.65
C THR A 72 -3.20 3.46 12.41
N VAL A 73 -1.90 3.47 12.09
CA VAL A 73 -1.33 2.72 10.97
C VAL A 73 -0.33 1.71 11.51
N GLU A 74 -0.44 0.46 11.07
CA GLU A 74 0.51 -0.61 11.41
C GLU A 74 0.99 -1.34 10.17
N ARG A 75 2.20 -1.91 10.23
CA ARG A 75 2.68 -2.78 9.15
C ARG A 75 2.06 -4.16 9.29
N LEU A 76 1.74 -4.79 8.16
CA LEU A 76 1.22 -6.15 8.09
C LEU A 76 2.20 -7.09 7.36
N PRO A 77 3.36 -7.47 7.96
CA PRO A 77 4.39 -8.25 7.26
C PRO A 77 3.92 -9.59 6.70
N ALA A 78 2.97 -10.23 7.36
CA ALA A 78 2.38 -11.48 6.89
C ALA A 78 1.59 -11.29 5.59
N GLU A 79 0.80 -10.21 5.49
CA GLU A 79 0.05 -9.87 4.28
C GLU A 79 1.00 -9.41 3.17
N THR A 80 2.02 -8.59 3.48
CA THR A 80 3.09 -8.23 2.54
C THR A 80 3.72 -9.48 1.92
N ARG A 81 4.10 -10.46 2.74
CA ARG A 81 4.71 -11.70 2.27
C ARG A 81 3.74 -12.50 1.39
N ALA A 82 2.49 -12.65 1.82
CA ALA A 82 1.48 -13.38 1.06
C ALA A 82 1.24 -12.78 -0.33
N ARG A 83 1.11 -11.44 -0.43
CA ARG A 83 0.97 -10.74 -1.72
C ARG A 83 2.19 -10.91 -2.60
N ARG A 84 3.40 -10.83 -2.03
CA ARG A 84 4.64 -11.05 -2.79
C ARG A 84 4.72 -12.47 -3.36
N GLU A 85 4.38 -13.47 -2.56
CA GLU A 85 4.35 -14.87 -3.02
C GLU A 85 3.30 -15.09 -4.12
N GLU A 86 2.13 -14.46 -4.03
CA GLU A 86 1.11 -14.53 -5.06
C GLU A 86 1.55 -13.87 -6.38
N ALA A 87 2.12 -12.66 -6.29
CA ALA A 87 2.67 -11.96 -7.45
C ALA A 87 3.78 -12.78 -8.13
N GLN A 88 4.65 -13.40 -7.34
CA GLN A 88 5.71 -14.28 -7.82
C GLN A 88 5.12 -15.50 -8.55
N ARG A 89 4.14 -16.19 -7.95
CA ARG A 89 3.45 -17.32 -8.61
C ARG A 89 2.79 -16.91 -9.92
N ARG A 90 2.18 -15.73 -9.96
CA ARG A 90 1.55 -15.20 -11.19
C ARG A 90 2.59 -14.92 -12.27
N LEU A 91 3.73 -14.33 -11.90
CA LEU A 91 4.84 -14.08 -12.83
C LEU A 91 5.41 -15.40 -13.37
N GLU A 92 5.61 -16.39 -12.51
CA GLU A 92 6.08 -17.73 -12.90
C GLU A 92 5.12 -18.40 -13.87
N ALA A 93 3.80 -18.30 -13.65
CA ALA A 93 2.80 -18.84 -14.55
C ALA A 93 2.83 -18.16 -15.93
N LEU A 94 2.98 -16.83 -15.98
CA LEU A 94 3.13 -16.08 -17.24
C LEU A 94 4.39 -16.51 -18.00
N ASN A 95 5.51 -16.67 -17.31
CA ASN A 95 6.79 -17.07 -17.90
C ASN A 95 6.86 -18.55 -18.30
N SER A 96 6.04 -19.41 -17.70
CA SER A 96 5.98 -20.85 -18.01
C SER A 96 5.13 -21.17 -19.23
N THR A 97 4.51 -20.16 -19.87
CA THR A 97 3.76 -20.34 -21.12
C THR A 97 4.73 -20.34 -22.31
N PRO A 98 4.93 -21.46 -23.04
CA PRO A 98 5.81 -21.50 -24.20
C PRO A 98 5.16 -20.73 -25.36
N GLY A 99 5.82 -19.69 -25.87
CA GLY A 99 5.36 -18.96 -27.06
C GLY A 99 5.79 -17.49 -27.18
N ALA A 100 6.35 -16.87 -26.13
CA ALA A 100 6.82 -15.48 -26.18
C ALA A 100 8.30 -15.35 -26.64
N GLY A 101 8.71 -16.20 -27.59
CA GLY A 101 10.08 -16.30 -28.06
C GLY A 101 10.18 -16.76 -29.51
N GLU A 102 9.20 -16.40 -30.35
CA GLU A 102 9.45 -16.42 -31.79
C GLU A 102 10.46 -15.29 -32.07
N GLU A 103 11.69 -15.69 -32.39
CA GLU A 103 12.71 -14.83 -32.97
C GLU A 103 12.08 -14.03 -34.11
N ILE A 104 12.13 -12.70 -34.01
CA ILE A 104 11.92 -11.84 -35.18
C ILE A 104 13.17 -12.04 -36.05
N ASP A 105 13.11 -12.99 -36.97
CA ASP A 105 14.08 -13.09 -38.06
C ASP A 105 13.99 -11.80 -38.89
N LEU A 106 15.05 -11.00 -38.85
CA LEU A 106 15.28 -9.80 -39.66
C LEU A 106 16.01 -10.15 -40.96
#